data_AF-A0A5K1F9B3-F1
#
_entry.id   AF-A0A5K1F9B3-F1
#
_cell.length_a   1.000
_cell.length_b   1.000
_cell.length_c   1.000
_cell.angle_alpha   90.00
_cell.angle_beta   90.00
_cell.angle_gamma   90.00
#
_symmetry.space_group_name_H-M   'P 1'
#
loop_
_entity.id
_entity.type
_entity.pdbx_description
1 polymer ?
#
loop_
_entity_poly.entity_id
_entity_poly.type
_entity_poly.pdbx_seq_one_letter_code
_entity_poly.pdbx_strand_id
1 'polypeptide(L)'
;GHGFAFVVAPSTNFSDATRGRYLDLFNESNNRNPTNHIFSVEFDTAQQAILMDTNASHVAINVNRVISNAPAAAAYYIEYGKMEWVVLDSKTTIQAWIEYDGQMKQLNVTIAPLSHPLQPNRSLISYPIDLSPILLEHMYAGFSSGTDRLVSKHYILGWSVKMSEQHLDLSRLPSISDEFPLWKSSKLFLNVHFCS
;
A
#
# COMPACT_ATOMS: atom_id res chain seq x y z
N GLY A 1 -10.46 2.35 -10.95
CA GLY A 1 -10.03 0.99 -10.63
C GLY A 1 -10.05 0.79 -9.15
N HIS A 2 -9.52 -0.34 -8.69
CA HIS A 2 -9.59 -0.79 -7.29
C HIS A 2 -8.32 -0.46 -6.50
N GLY A 3 -7.54 0.52 -6.97
CA GLY A 3 -6.28 0.87 -6.34
C GLY A 3 -5.13 -0.06 -6.76
N PHE A 4 -4.11 -0.06 -5.91
CA PHE A 4 -2.88 -0.84 -6.07
C PHE A 4 -2.35 -1.23 -4.69
N ALA A 5 -1.40 -2.15 -4.64
CA ALA A 5 -0.79 -2.58 -3.40
C ALA A 5 0.73 -2.69 -3.52
N PHE A 6 1.42 -2.41 -2.42
CA PHE A 6 2.76 -2.94 -2.18
C PHE A 6 2.65 -4.39 -1.72
N VAL A 7 3.46 -5.28 -2.26
CA VAL A 7 3.31 -6.73 -2.09
C VAL A 7 4.64 -7.37 -1.75
N VAL A 8 4.62 -8.31 -0.80
CA VAL A 8 5.71 -9.23 -0.49
C VAL A 8 5.16 -10.65 -0.59
N ALA A 9 5.72 -11.46 -1.50
CA ALA A 9 5.21 -12.81 -1.81
C ALA A 9 6.34 -13.78 -2.24
N PRO A 10 6.14 -15.11 -2.14
CA PRO A 10 7.17 -16.10 -2.51
C PRO A 10 7.31 -16.32 -4.03
N SER A 11 6.39 -15.77 -4.83
CA SER A 11 6.34 -15.94 -6.28
C SER A 11 5.89 -14.64 -6.96
N THR A 12 6.32 -14.45 -8.20
CA THR A 12 5.84 -13.38 -9.09
C THR A 12 4.70 -13.83 -10.01
N ASN A 13 4.35 -15.12 -9.99
CA ASN A 13 3.26 -15.65 -10.80
C ASN A 13 1.91 -15.51 -10.09
N PHE A 14 1.09 -14.58 -10.58
CA PHE A 14 -0.29 -14.37 -10.16
C PHE A 14 -1.28 -14.58 -11.33
N SER A 15 -0.95 -15.45 -12.29
CA SER A 15 -1.78 -15.71 -13.48
C SER A 15 -3.21 -16.14 -13.15
N ASP A 16 -3.38 -16.79 -12.00
CA ASP A 16 -4.66 -17.35 -11.57
C ASP A 16 -5.46 -16.35 -10.71
N ALA A 17 -4.91 -15.16 -10.43
CA ALA A 17 -5.60 -14.15 -9.67
C ALA A 17 -6.79 -13.59 -10.44
N THR A 18 -7.87 -13.31 -9.71
CA THR A 18 -9.06 -12.69 -10.27
C THR A 18 -8.84 -11.20 -10.41
N ARG A 19 -9.11 -10.65 -11.59
CA ARG A 19 -8.88 -9.22 -11.86
C ARG A 19 -9.75 -8.31 -11.01
N GLY A 20 -9.24 -7.11 -10.74
CA GLY A 20 -10.02 -6.01 -10.16
C GLY A 20 -10.04 -6.08 -8.64
N ARG A 21 -11.17 -6.50 -8.05
CA ARG A 21 -11.41 -6.40 -6.60
C ARG A 21 -10.46 -7.22 -5.73
N TYR A 22 -9.73 -8.18 -6.30
CA TYR A 22 -8.75 -9.00 -5.59
C TYR A 22 -7.31 -8.48 -5.73
N LEU A 23 -7.15 -7.22 -6.17
CA LEU A 23 -5.87 -6.53 -6.37
C LEU A 23 -4.88 -7.29 -7.27
N ASP A 24 -5.40 -8.19 -8.10
CA ASP A 24 -4.65 -9.13 -8.93
C ASP A 24 -3.66 -9.99 -8.11
N LEU A 25 -4.01 -10.29 -6.85
CA LEU A 25 -3.25 -11.16 -5.94
C LEU A 25 -3.99 -12.45 -5.57
N PHE A 26 -5.31 -12.35 -5.44
CA PHE A 26 -6.14 -13.43 -4.92
C PHE A 26 -7.22 -13.84 -5.92
N ASN A 27 -7.81 -15.00 -5.69
CA ASN A 27 -9.02 -15.50 -6.32
C ASN A 27 -9.87 -16.19 -5.25
N GLU A 28 -11.04 -16.71 -5.63
CA GLU A 28 -11.93 -17.36 -4.67
C GLU A 28 -11.32 -18.61 -4.00
N SER A 29 -10.39 -19.30 -4.67
CA SER A 29 -9.80 -20.55 -4.17
C SER A 29 -8.59 -20.33 -3.26
N ASN A 30 -7.83 -19.25 -3.43
CA ASN A 30 -6.65 -18.94 -2.62
C ASN A 30 -6.93 -17.86 -1.56
N ASN A 31 -8.03 -17.13 -1.64
CA ASN A 31 -8.35 -16.10 -0.64
C ASN A 31 -8.49 -16.74 0.76
N ARG A 32 -7.77 -16.20 1.75
CA ARG A 32 -7.67 -16.72 3.14
C ARG A 32 -6.88 -18.01 3.30
N ASN A 33 -6.17 -18.45 2.27
CA ASN A 33 -5.29 -19.61 2.38
C ASN A 33 -4.00 -19.21 3.12
N PRO A 34 -3.73 -19.74 4.34
CA PRO A 34 -2.53 -19.40 5.09
C PRO A 34 -1.23 -19.79 4.38
N THR A 35 -1.28 -20.74 3.43
CA THR A 35 -0.11 -21.16 2.65
C THR A 35 0.22 -20.21 1.48
N ASN A 36 -0.50 -19.10 1.34
CA ASN A 36 -0.18 -18.10 0.31
C ASN A 36 1.15 -17.40 0.59
N HIS A 37 1.47 -17.16 1.87
CA HIS A 37 2.62 -16.35 2.29
C HIS A 37 2.64 -14.96 1.61
N ILE A 38 1.47 -14.33 1.48
CA ILE A 38 1.33 -13.00 0.85
C ILE A 38 1.07 -11.97 1.95
N PHE A 39 1.94 -10.98 2.00
CA PHE A 39 1.73 -9.74 2.73
C PHE A 39 1.54 -8.60 1.74
N SER A 40 0.58 -7.71 1.99
CA SER A 40 0.45 -6.49 1.21
C SER A 40 -0.07 -5.30 2.01
N VAL A 41 0.26 -4.11 1.53
CA VAL A 41 -0.35 -2.85 1.95
C VAL A 41 -1.09 -2.27 0.75
N GLU A 42 -2.41 -2.21 0.84
CA GLU A 42 -3.28 -1.72 -0.22
C GLU A 42 -3.56 -0.23 -0.10
N PHE A 43 -3.75 0.42 -1.25
CA PHE A 43 -4.15 1.80 -1.41
C PHE A 43 -5.41 1.80 -2.30
N ASP A 44 -6.57 1.54 -1.71
CA ASP A 44 -7.82 1.38 -2.44
C ASP A 44 -8.50 2.73 -2.71
N THR A 45 -8.97 2.90 -3.94
CA THR A 45 -9.63 4.10 -4.46
C THR A 45 -11.12 3.90 -4.73
N ALA A 46 -11.68 2.73 -4.40
CA ALA A 46 -13.06 2.38 -4.61
C ALA A 46 -13.66 1.74 -3.36
N GLN A 47 -14.86 2.18 -2.95
CA GLN A 47 -15.57 1.49 -1.87
C GLN A 47 -16.26 0.24 -2.39
N GLN A 48 -15.99 -0.91 -1.78
CA GLN A 48 -16.66 -2.16 -2.10
C GLN A 48 -17.36 -2.74 -0.87
N ALA A 49 -18.68 -2.50 -0.78
CA ALA A 49 -19.49 -2.95 0.37
C ALA A 49 -19.43 -4.47 0.61
N ILE A 50 -19.23 -5.28 -0.44
CA ILE A 50 -19.12 -6.75 -0.36
C ILE A 50 -17.80 -7.19 0.31
N LEU A 51 -16.76 -6.35 0.28
CA LEU A 51 -15.47 -6.60 0.95
C LEU A 51 -15.39 -5.96 2.35
N MET A 52 -16.49 -5.41 2.85
CA MET A 52 -16.58 -4.67 4.12
C MET A 52 -15.82 -3.33 4.13
N ASP A 53 -15.58 -2.74 2.96
CA ASP A 53 -14.97 -1.41 2.85
C ASP A 53 -15.92 -0.35 3.39
N THR A 54 -15.50 0.33 4.45
CA THR A 54 -16.29 1.42 5.04
C THR A 54 -16.06 2.76 4.33
N ASN A 55 -15.01 2.89 3.51
CA ASN A 55 -14.60 4.17 2.91
C ASN A 55 -14.08 4.01 1.47
N ALA A 56 -14.32 5.02 0.62
CA ALA A 56 -13.93 5.01 -0.80
C ALA A 56 -12.44 5.26 -1.06
N SER A 57 -11.71 5.90 -0.13
CA SER A 57 -10.26 5.98 -0.15
C SER A 57 -9.73 5.44 1.17
N HIS A 58 -9.06 4.29 1.12
CA HIS A 58 -8.53 3.67 2.33
C HIS A 58 -7.16 3.04 2.07
N VAL A 59 -6.39 2.93 3.14
CA VAL A 59 -5.15 2.17 3.18
C VAL A 59 -5.39 0.99 4.10
N ALA A 60 -4.85 -0.18 3.76
CA ALA A 60 -4.98 -1.31 4.66
C ALA A 60 -3.80 -2.28 4.60
N ILE A 61 -3.68 -3.07 5.66
CA ILE A 61 -2.76 -4.20 5.75
C ILE A 61 -3.53 -5.48 5.46
N ASN A 62 -3.02 -6.29 4.53
CA ASN A 62 -3.61 -7.55 4.10
C ASN A 62 -2.62 -8.71 4.29
N VAL A 63 -3.11 -9.80 4.85
CA VAL A 63 -2.32 -11.04 5.03
C VAL A 63 -3.11 -12.22 4.47
N ASN A 64 -2.57 -12.83 3.41
CA ASN A 64 -3.10 -14.02 2.76
C ASN A 64 -4.54 -13.92 2.24
N ARG A 65 -5.13 -12.71 2.21
CA ARG A 65 -6.53 -12.49 1.83
C ARG A 65 -6.77 -11.06 1.38
N VAL A 66 -7.85 -10.86 0.61
CA VAL A 66 -8.29 -9.54 0.14
C VAL A 66 -9.00 -8.71 1.21
N ILE A 67 -9.65 -9.36 2.19
CA ILE A 67 -10.34 -8.65 3.28
C ILE A 67 -9.31 -8.20 4.31
N SER A 68 -9.14 -6.90 4.45
CA SER A 68 -8.04 -6.33 5.19
C SER A 68 -8.02 -6.72 6.66
N ASN A 69 -6.82 -6.87 7.21
CA ASN A 69 -6.59 -7.10 8.63
C ASN A 69 -6.74 -5.80 9.43
N ALA A 70 -6.31 -4.68 8.84
CA ALA A 70 -6.38 -3.35 9.46
C ALA A 70 -6.64 -2.27 8.39
N PRO A 71 -7.91 -1.98 8.06
CA PRO A 71 -8.26 -0.87 7.18
C PRO A 71 -8.30 0.45 7.94
N ALA A 72 -7.86 1.52 7.28
CA ALA A 72 -7.98 2.89 7.75
C ALA A 72 -8.38 3.81 6.59
N ALA A 73 -9.34 4.69 6.83
CA ALA A 73 -9.66 5.77 5.89
C ALA A 73 -8.40 6.59 5.61
N ALA A 74 -8.11 6.87 4.34
CA ALA A 74 -6.87 7.52 3.96
C ALA A 74 -6.78 8.92 4.57
N ALA A 75 -5.84 9.09 5.49
CA ALA A 75 -5.61 10.34 6.21
C ALA A 75 -4.15 10.43 6.66
N TYR A 76 -3.73 11.63 7.04
CA TYR A 76 -2.46 11.88 7.67
C TYR A 76 -2.62 12.82 8.87
N TYR A 77 -1.68 12.75 9.81
CA TYR A 77 -1.71 13.58 11.02
C TYR A 77 -0.71 14.73 10.88
N ILE A 78 -1.18 15.96 11.10
CA ILE A 78 -0.32 17.14 11.17
C ILE A 78 0.01 17.48 12.62
N GLU A 79 0.68 18.63 12.84
CA GLU A 79 1.00 19.12 14.18
C GLU A 79 -0.21 19.10 15.12
N TYR A 80 0.06 18.84 16.41
CA TYR A 80 -0.95 18.71 17.46
C TYR A 80 -1.96 17.56 17.27
N GLY A 81 -1.66 16.61 16.36
CA GLY A 81 -2.47 15.42 16.16
C GLY A 81 -3.76 15.66 15.38
N LYS A 82 -3.91 16.81 14.73
CA LYS A 82 -5.04 17.06 13.82
C LYS A 82 -4.93 16.12 12.63
N MET A 83 -6.03 15.47 12.28
CA MET A 83 -6.13 14.57 11.14
C MET A 83 -6.61 15.34 9.91
N GLU A 84 -6.00 15.06 8.75
CA GLU A 84 -6.42 15.57 7.45
C GLU A 84 -6.63 14.43 6.45
N TRP A 85 -7.73 14.48 5.72
CA TRP A 85 -8.12 13.45 4.76
C TRP A 85 -7.24 13.48 3.51
N VAL A 86 -6.94 12.30 2.97
CA VAL A 86 -6.23 12.11 1.71
C VAL A 86 -7.15 11.43 0.72
N VAL A 87 -7.32 12.04 -0.45
CA VAL A 87 -8.04 11.43 -1.57
C VAL A 87 -7.01 10.79 -2.49
N LEU A 88 -6.95 9.45 -2.48
CA LEU A 88 -5.89 8.66 -3.12
C LEU A 88 -5.88 8.75 -4.66
N ASP A 89 -7.00 9.16 -5.27
CA ASP A 89 -7.17 9.34 -6.72
C ASP A 89 -7.23 10.81 -7.16
N SER A 90 -6.80 11.74 -6.28
CA SER A 90 -6.83 13.19 -6.53
C SER A 90 -5.75 13.71 -7.47
N LYS A 91 -4.92 12.84 -8.07
CA LYS A 91 -3.70 13.17 -8.84
C LYS A 91 -2.57 13.84 -8.04
N THR A 92 -2.82 14.21 -6.79
CA THR A 92 -1.81 14.66 -5.84
C THR A 92 -0.80 13.53 -5.62
N THR A 93 0.49 13.86 -5.67
CA THR A 93 1.53 12.90 -5.31
C THR A 93 1.48 12.66 -3.81
N ILE A 94 1.34 11.39 -3.44
CA ILE A 94 1.31 10.92 -2.07
C ILE A 94 2.63 10.22 -1.80
N GLN A 95 3.18 10.41 -0.61
CA GLN A 95 4.27 9.64 -0.07
C GLN A 95 3.73 8.68 0.99
N ALA A 96 4.20 7.45 0.98
CA ALA A 96 3.90 6.43 1.97
C ALA A 96 5.17 5.86 2.60
N TRP A 97 5.03 5.45 3.85
CA TRP A 97 6.05 4.77 4.64
C TRP A 97 5.43 3.50 5.22
N ILE A 98 6.07 2.36 4.98
CA ILE A 98 5.70 1.06 5.55
C ILE A 98 6.88 0.62 6.40
N GLU A 99 6.69 0.58 7.71
CA GLU A 99 7.76 0.37 8.68
C GLU A 99 7.41 -0.81 9.58
N TYR A 100 8.21 -1.87 9.51
CA TYR A 100 8.07 -3.05 10.35
C TYR A 100 9.22 -3.14 11.35
N ASP A 101 8.88 -3.27 12.62
CA ASP A 101 9.80 -3.60 13.71
C ASP A 101 9.60 -5.06 14.10
N GLY A 102 10.59 -5.91 13.78
CA GLY A 102 10.56 -7.35 14.05
C GLY A 102 10.66 -7.72 15.52
N GLN A 103 11.29 -6.89 16.35
CA GLN A 103 11.43 -7.11 17.78
C GLN A 103 10.12 -6.79 18.51
N MET A 104 9.53 -5.65 18.17
CA MET A 104 8.25 -5.21 18.73
C MET A 104 7.05 -5.88 18.04
N LYS A 105 7.28 -6.57 16.91
CA LYS A 105 6.23 -7.19 16.06
C LYS A 105 5.16 -6.17 15.69
N GLN A 106 5.63 -5.04 15.18
CA GLN A 106 4.81 -3.85 14.99
C GLN A 106 4.96 -3.36 13.56
N LEU A 107 3.85 -3.23 12.85
CA LEU A 107 3.80 -2.67 11.51
C LEU A 107 3.09 -1.32 11.53
N ASN A 108 3.78 -0.29 11.05
CA ASN A 108 3.24 1.05 10.93
C ASN A 108 3.15 1.44 9.46
N VAL A 109 2.01 2.01 9.07
CA VAL A 109 1.81 2.58 7.73
C VAL A 109 1.48 4.05 7.89
N THR A 110 2.27 4.90 7.27
CA THR A 110 2.07 6.35 7.26
C THR A 110 1.89 6.80 5.81
N ILE A 111 1.01 7.76 5.58
CA ILE A 111 0.87 8.44 4.29
C ILE A 111 0.85 9.94 4.51
N ALA A 112 1.25 10.73 3.51
CA ALA A 112 1.05 12.18 3.47
C ALA A 112 1.17 12.68 2.01
N PRO A 113 0.59 13.83 1.64
CA PRO A 113 0.94 14.50 0.38
C PRO A 113 2.46 14.77 0.31
N LEU A 114 3.06 14.66 -0.87
CA LEU A 114 4.50 14.94 -1.07
C LEU A 114 4.87 16.39 -0.71
N SER A 115 3.91 17.31 -0.77
CA SER A 115 4.09 18.70 -0.32
C SER A 115 4.21 18.85 1.20
N HIS A 116 3.89 17.82 1.98
CA HIS A 116 4.10 17.81 3.41
C HIS A 116 5.60 17.61 3.70
N PRO A 117 6.23 18.46 4.54
CA PRO A 117 7.69 18.60 4.56
C PRO A 117 8.43 17.39 5.15
N LEU A 118 7.79 16.62 6.03
CA LEU A 118 8.41 15.48 6.73
C LEU A 118 7.40 14.34 6.88
N GLN A 119 7.89 13.14 7.20
CA GLN A 119 7.02 12.04 7.61
C GLN A 119 6.23 12.44 8.86
N PRO A 120 4.89 12.25 8.88
CA PRO A 120 4.09 12.42 10.09
C PRO A 120 4.59 11.56 11.25
N ASN A 121 4.70 12.14 12.45
CA ASN A 121 5.12 11.44 13.67
C ASN A 121 4.11 10.38 14.14
N ARG A 122 2.87 10.46 13.66
CA ARG A 122 1.82 9.50 13.96
C ARG A 122 1.44 8.76 12.68
N SER A 123 1.55 7.43 12.72
CA SER A 123 1.16 6.59 11.61
C SER A 123 -0.35 6.58 11.42
N LEU A 124 -0.78 6.36 10.17
CA LEU A 124 -2.18 6.16 9.83
C LEU A 124 -2.67 4.83 10.41
N ILE A 125 -1.87 3.78 10.21
CA ILE A 125 -2.10 2.45 10.77
C ILE A 125 -0.94 2.11 11.70
N SER A 126 -1.27 1.61 12.88
CA SER A 126 -0.33 0.97 13.79
C SER A 126 -0.93 -0.38 14.15
N TYR A 127 -0.35 -1.45 13.60
CA TYR A 127 -0.90 -2.80 13.68
C TYR A 127 0.11 -3.79 14.28
N PRO A 128 -0.19 -4.37 15.46
CA PRO A 128 0.66 -5.41 16.03
C PRO A 128 0.49 -6.70 15.22
N ILE A 129 1.58 -7.16 14.60
CA ILE A 129 1.60 -8.34 13.76
C ILE A 129 2.99 -8.99 13.80
N ASP A 130 3.01 -10.31 13.94
CA ASP A 130 4.21 -11.10 13.71
C ASP A 130 4.27 -11.50 12.23
N LEU A 131 5.25 -10.96 11.49
CA LEU A 131 5.48 -11.33 10.09
C LEU A 131 6.34 -12.60 9.94
N SER A 132 6.96 -13.11 11.01
CA SER A 132 7.82 -14.29 10.94
C SER A 132 7.13 -15.58 10.44
N PRO A 133 5.85 -15.87 10.75
CA PRO A 133 5.17 -17.05 10.19
C PRO A 133 4.66 -16.83 8.77
N ILE A 134 4.68 -15.59 8.28
CA ILE A 134 4.15 -15.21 6.96
C ILE A 134 5.29 -15.19 5.94
N LEU A 135 6.42 -14.56 6.28
CA LEU A 135 7.55 -14.39 5.40
C LEU A 135 8.41 -15.66 5.36
N LEU A 136 8.76 -16.09 4.14
CA LEU A 136 9.70 -17.18 3.90
C LEU A 136 11.11 -16.62 3.70
N GLU A 137 12.11 -17.51 3.63
CA GLU A 137 13.52 -17.15 3.43
C GLU A 137 13.75 -16.33 2.15
N HIS A 138 13.00 -16.63 1.09
CA HIS A 138 13.07 -15.94 -0.19
C HIS A 138 11.72 -15.36 -0.56
N MET A 139 11.68 -14.03 -0.71
CA MET A 139 10.48 -13.27 -1.05
C MET A 139 10.80 -12.27 -2.16
N TYR A 140 9.80 -11.96 -2.96
CA TYR A 140 9.80 -10.86 -3.91
C TYR A 140 9.02 -9.69 -3.34
N ALA A 141 9.56 -8.48 -3.47
CA ALA A 141 8.85 -7.25 -3.16
C ALA A 141 8.50 -6.53 -4.47
N GLY A 142 7.29 -5.98 -4.56
CA GLY A 142 6.85 -5.28 -5.76
C GLY A 142 5.48 -4.64 -5.59
N PHE A 143 4.80 -4.43 -6.71
CA PHE A 143 3.47 -3.82 -6.74
C PHE A 143 2.51 -4.66 -7.58
N SER A 144 1.25 -4.70 -7.14
CA SER A 144 0.13 -5.18 -7.94
C SER A 144 -0.92 -4.09 -8.09
N SER A 145 -1.75 -4.17 -9.12
CA SER A 145 -2.80 -3.19 -9.38
C SER A 145 -3.96 -3.88 -10.08
N GLY A 146 -5.14 -3.86 -9.46
CA GLY A 146 -6.36 -4.42 -10.04
C GLY A 146 -7.21 -3.36 -10.70
N THR A 147 -7.42 -3.48 -12.02
CA THR A 147 -8.44 -2.70 -12.74
C THR A 147 -9.58 -3.60 -13.18
N ASP A 148 -10.81 -3.16 -12.93
CA ASP A 148 -12.03 -3.76 -13.51
C ASP A 148 -12.66 -2.75 -14.50
N ARG A 149 -13.99 -2.74 -14.66
CA ARG A 149 -14.73 -1.83 -15.56
C ARG A 149 -14.38 -0.33 -15.44
N LEU A 150 -13.93 0.12 -14.26
CA LEU A 150 -13.46 1.49 -14.05
C LEU A 150 -11.95 1.57 -14.23
N VAL A 151 -11.51 2.22 -15.32
CA VAL A 151 -10.08 2.41 -15.61
C VAL A 151 -9.48 3.48 -14.68
N SER A 152 -8.38 3.16 -14.01
CA SER A 152 -7.50 4.11 -13.31
C SER A 152 -6.06 3.81 -13.65
N LYS A 153 -5.20 4.84 -13.55
CA LYS A 153 -3.76 4.67 -13.71
C LYS A 153 -3.06 4.87 -12.38
N HIS A 154 -2.26 3.91 -11.98
CA HIS A 154 -1.49 3.95 -10.74
C HIS A 154 -0.01 4.08 -11.11
N TYR A 155 0.61 5.17 -10.68
CA TYR A 155 2.00 5.51 -10.98
C TYR A 155 2.81 5.41 -9.71
N ILE A 156 3.80 4.51 -9.70
CA ILE A 156 4.86 4.50 -8.69
C ILE A 156 5.97 5.40 -9.22
N LEU A 157 6.10 6.61 -8.66
CA LEU A 157 7.09 7.60 -9.11
C LEU A 157 8.51 7.25 -8.64
N GLY A 158 8.59 6.52 -7.54
CA GLY A 158 9.82 6.01 -6.96
C GLY A 158 9.49 5.16 -5.74
N TRP A 159 10.38 4.25 -5.40
CA TRP A 159 10.26 3.45 -4.19
C TRP A 159 11.63 3.05 -3.68
N SER A 160 11.72 2.79 -2.38
CA SER A 160 12.88 2.17 -1.77
C SER A 160 12.46 1.09 -0.80
N VAL A 161 13.24 0.02 -0.75
CA VAL A 161 13.12 -1.04 0.24
C VAL A 161 14.44 -1.14 0.96
N LYS A 162 14.35 -1.22 2.28
CA LYS A 162 15.49 -1.33 3.17
C LYS A 162 15.18 -2.41 4.19
N MET A 163 16.09 -3.35 4.29
CA MET A 163 16.07 -4.41 5.30
C MET A 163 17.10 -4.10 6.42
N SER A 164 17.82 -2.98 6.30
CA SER A 164 18.73 -2.36 7.29
C SER A 164 19.05 -0.90 6.90
N GLU A 165 19.64 -0.13 7.82
CA GLU A 165 19.66 1.34 7.88
C GLU A 165 20.53 2.10 6.83
N GLN A 166 20.05 2.32 5.61
CA GLN A 166 20.63 3.36 4.74
C GLN A 166 19.59 4.29 4.14
N HIS A 167 19.72 5.61 4.29
CA HIS A 167 18.75 6.61 3.79
C HIS A 167 18.78 6.79 2.25
N LEU A 168 17.62 7.11 1.64
CA LEU A 168 17.49 7.33 0.20
C LEU A 168 17.47 8.83 -0.09
N ASP A 169 18.15 9.25 -1.15
CA ASP A 169 18.21 10.65 -1.59
C ASP A 169 17.01 11.02 -2.47
N LEU A 170 16.06 11.75 -1.89
CA LEU A 170 14.82 12.18 -2.55
C LEU A 170 15.04 13.25 -3.62
N SER A 171 16.23 13.86 -3.71
CA SER A 171 16.53 14.89 -4.71
C SER A 171 16.69 14.33 -6.14
N ARG A 172 16.78 13.00 -6.29
CA ARG A 172 17.05 12.32 -7.57
C ARG A 172 15.80 11.71 -8.21
N LEU A 173 14.61 12.07 -7.74
CA LEU A 173 13.36 11.51 -8.27
C LEU A 173 13.05 12.04 -9.68
N PRO A 174 12.56 11.18 -10.60
CA PRO A 174 12.14 11.60 -11.92
C PRO A 174 10.85 12.44 -11.85
N SER A 175 10.79 13.53 -12.62
CA SER A 175 9.57 14.32 -12.81
C SER A 175 8.71 13.72 -13.94
N ILE A 176 7.42 13.53 -13.69
CA ILE A 176 6.44 13.16 -14.73
C ILE A 176 5.75 14.44 -15.24
N SER A 177 5.64 14.61 -16.56
CA SER A 177 4.91 15.74 -17.16
C SER A 177 3.39 15.56 -17.00
N ASP A 178 2.69 16.67 -16.78
CA ASP A 178 1.23 16.69 -16.63
C ASP A 178 0.50 16.76 -17.99
N GLU A 179 0.84 15.88 -18.93
CA GLU A 179 0.07 15.77 -20.18
C GLU A 179 -1.15 14.84 -20.04
N PHE A 180 -2.31 15.46 -20.25
CA PHE A 180 -3.69 14.95 -20.11
C PHE A 180 -4.04 13.77 -21.02
N PRO A 181 -5.09 12.96 -20.69
CA PRO A 181 -6.49 13.31 -20.42
C PRO A 181 -7.05 12.97 -19.01
N LEU A 182 -8.33 13.32 -18.86
CA LEU A 182 -9.25 13.29 -17.71
C LEU A 182 -9.46 11.90 -17.04
N TRP A 183 -8.41 11.26 -16.54
CA TRP A 183 -8.53 10.01 -15.77
C TRP A 183 -8.25 10.21 -14.29
N LYS A 184 -8.84 9.35 -13.44
CA LYS A 184 -8.42 9.17 -12.05
C LYS A 184 -7.04 8.53 -12.01
N SER A 185 -6.10 9.13 -11.29
CA SER A 185 -4.76 8.57 -11.12
C SER A 185 -4.21 8.76 -9.72
N SER A 186 -3.44 7.78 -9.28
CA SER A 186 -2.66 7.83 -8.05
C SER A 186 -1.18 7.96 -8.42
N LYS A 187 -0.47 8.86 -7.75
CA LYS A 187 0.98 9.01 -7.86
C LYS A 187 1.57 8.72 -6.47
N LEU A 188 2.34 7.64 -6.31
CA LEU A 188 2.90 7.24 -5.03
C LEU A 188 4.44 7.27 -5.05
N PHE A 189 5.02 7.81 -3.98
CA PHE A 189 6.38 7.51 -3.55
C PHE A 189 6.35 6.61 -2.31
N LEU A 190 7.02 5.46 -2.34
CA LEU A 190 6.96 4.49 -1.24
C LEU A 190 8.33 4.25 -0.59
N ASN A 191 8.40 4.43 0.73
CA ASN A 191 9.52 3.96 1.54
C ASN A 191 9.09 2.74 2.32
N VAL A 192 9.83 1.64 2.20
CA VAL A 192 9.61 0.43 2.98
C VAL A 192 10.84 0.14 3.81
N HIS A 193 10.67 0.06 5.13
CA HIS A 193 11.71 -0.22 6.09
C HIS A 193 11.32 -1.45 6.92
N PHE A 194 12.08 -2.53 6.77
CA PHE A 194 12.01 -3.69 7.64
C PHE A 194 13.22 -3.64 8.58
N CYS A 195 12.96 -3.59 9.87
CA CYS A 195 13.97 -3.71 10.91
C CYS A 195 13.83 -5.08 11.58
N SER A 196 14.95 -5.80 11.71
CA SER A 196 15.03 -7.16 12.29
C SER A 196 15.26 -7.15 13.79
#